data_AF-A0A1G3RLG7-F1
#
_entry.id   AF-A0A1G3RLG7-F1
#
_cell.length_a   1.000
_cell.length_b   1.000
_cell.length_c   1.000
_cell.angle_alpha   90.00
_cell.angle_beta   90.00
_cell.angle_gamma   90.00
#
_symmetry.space_group_name_H-M   'P 1'
#
loop_
_entity.id
_entity.type
_entity.pdbx_description
1 polymer ?
#
loop_
_entity_poly.entity_id
_entity_poly.type
_entity_poly.pdbx_seq_one_letter_code
_entity_poly.pdbx_strand_id
1 'polypeptide(L)'
;MGDENQIRQLVSETSRESLAKSLELVQKETKPYDLFKEFSATKLNRSIFVPIVTLATVVFFAIVAMATARIIETISERQEVDISSFDDLNLKDLLDVAKRTETEYVGLQRELSALEREQDAEIRVINEGYAAEMEIIAARRISDDEKRRLGLQAAQRRDQAIKQVQIRFAPLIDAKALEVASAADRLEQYDSRMLDQARQNEEMLAAERKVFELEQQRLTEYYEARLVTLDQEMAAERTAFNRNKDELLKALENARSAEMSETALRYNPVFTDPALLALLAASPSRPSPMDTKAPGSLMQAGLDATALEAMALETAAKLGSVGNALAGVPYKNSIPAALASLESSAYALADVYHRMADLAGLALLTSQGRIKALETELSTSRSAISGAQSQLGTLRREQAVYSTAIDALAQLNGDAGYVLEANANSIKVWLRPISASTAPADAWIVRGEKTIATVSLRPEGPLYTATIKEASGTEMPRLFDVVVVRIDDTDQGGGKK
;
A
#
# COMPACT_ATOMS: atom_id res chain seq x y z
N MET A 1 -18.68 -9.69 5.33
CA MET A 1 -17.32 -10.02 5.82
C MET A 1 -16.32 -10.33 4.68
N GLY A 2 -16.60 -9.96 3.42
CA GLY A 2 -15.66 -10.17 2.29
C GLY A 2 -14.75 -8.97 1.98
N ASP A 3 -15.17 -7.75 2.35
CA ASP A 3 -14.50 -6.51 1.91
C ASP A 3 -13.24 -6.17 2.73
N GLU A 4 -13.16 -6.60 4.00
CA GLU A 4 -11.97 -6.36 4.83
C GLU A 4 -10.72 -7.08 4.31
N ASN A 5 -10.89 -8.25 3.70
CA ASN A 5 -9.76 -8.98 3.10
C ASN A 5 -9.31 -8.35 1.78
N GLN A 6 -10.23 -7.79 1.00
CA GLN A 6 -9.88 -7.08 -0.24
C GLN A 6 -9.17 -5.75 0.03
N ILE A 7 -9.61 -5.01 1.06
CA ILE A 7 -8.95 -3.76 1.48
C ILE A 7 -7.56 -4.06 2.04
N ARG A 8 -7.39 -5.12 2.83
CA ARG A 8 -6.07 -5.54 3.32
C ARG A 8 -5.14 -6.01 2.20
N GLN A 9 -5.66 -6.70 1.18
CA GLN A 9 -4.90 -7.07 0.00
C GLN A 9 -4.46 -5.85 -0.79
N LEU A 10 -5.36 -4.91 -1.10
CA LEU A 10 -5.05 -3.67 -1.82
C LEU A 10 -4.04 -2.80 -1.07
N VAL A 11 -4.17 -2.66 0.25
CA VAL A 11 -3.21 -1.92 1.09
C VAL A 11 -1.86 -2.64 1.14
N SER A 12 -1.85 -3.98 1.16
CA SER A 12 -0.59 -4.76 1.14
C SER A 12 0.11 -4.73 -0.22
N GLU A 13 -0.65 -4.69 -1.31
CA GLU A 13 -0.13 -4.62 -2.68
C GLU A 13 0.41 -3.22 -2.98
N THR A 14 -0.32 -2.16 -2.60
CA THR A 14 0.14 -0.77 -2.75
C THR A 14 1.33 -0.45 -1.85
N SER A 15 1.36 -0.96 -0.62
CA SER A 15 2.54 -0.83 0.26
C SER A 15 3.75 -1.62 -0.26
N ARG A 16 3.52 -2.76 -0.91
CA ARG A 16 4.59 -3.50 -1.60
C ARG A 16 5.09 -2.76 -2.83
N GLU A 17 4.20 -2.11 -3.56
CA GLU A 17 4.55 -1.32 -4.74
C GLU A 17 5.29 -0.03 -4.35
N SER A 18 4.90 0.63 -3.25
CA SER A 18 5.61 1.80 -2.72
C SER A 18 6.98 1.42 -2.14
N LEU A 19 7.07 0.28 -1.44
CA LEU A 19 8.34 -0.28 -0.98
C LEU A 19 9.22 -0.69 -2.16
N ALA A 20 8.67 -1.35 -3.17
CA ALA A 20 9.39 -1.71 -4.39
C ALA A 20 9.89 -0.49 -5.14
N LYS A 21 9.08 0.58 -5.26
CA LYS A 21 9.47 1.83 -5.91
C LYS A 21 10.53 2.59 -5.10
N SER A 22 10.46 2.56 -3.77
CA SER A 22 11.49 3.12 -2.89
C SER A 22 12.79 2.30 -2.92
N LEU A 23 12.70 0.97 -3.02
CA LEU A 23 13.82 0.05 -3.22
C LEU A 23 14.42 0.16 -4.62
N GLU A 24 13.63 0.46 -5.65
CA GLU A 24 14.08 0.64 -7.03
C GLU A 24 14.80 1.98 -7.21
N LEU A 25 14.36 3.03 -6.49
CA LEU A 25 15.08 4.30 -6.36
C LEU A 25 16.44 4.13 -5.67
N VAL A 26 16.55 3.21 -4.70
CA VAL A 26 17.83 2.85 -4.03
C VAL A 26 18.66 1.86 -4.86
N GLN A 27 18.04 0.89 -5.55
CA GLN A 27 18.71 -0.09 -6.41
C GLN A 27 19.23 0.52 -7.72
N LYS A 28 18.69 1.66 -8.18
CA LYS A 28 19.24 2.39 -9.33
C LYS A 28 20.67 2.88 -9.07
N GLU A 29 21.11 2.97 -7.81
CA GLU A 29 22.50 3.25 -7.44
C GLU A 29 23.37 2.01 -7.26
N THR A 30 22.80 0.79 -7.26
CA THR A 30 23.56 -0.46 -7.13
C THR A 30 23.19 -1.44 -8.23
N LYS A 31 23.81 -1.28 -9.40
CA LYS A 31 23.85 -2.36 -10.40
C LYS A 31 24.56 -3.57 -9.79
N PRO A 32 23.94 -4.75 -9.67
CA PRO A 32 24.65 -5.95 -9.27
C PRO A 32 25.70 -6.27 -10.34
N TYR A 33 26.94 -6.38 -9.89
CA TYR A 33 28.10 -6.70 -10.72
C TYR A 33 27.98 -8.15 -11.20
N ASP A 34 27.59 -8.33 -12.46
CA ASP A 34 27.41 -9.65 -13.08
C ASP A 34 28.74 -10.10 -13.72
N LEU A 35 29.52 -10.84 -12.93
CA LEU A 35 30.80 -11.44 -13.31
C LEU A 35 30.71 -12.21 -14.64
N PHE A 36 29.59 -12.88 -14.93
CA PHE A 36 29.46 -13.70 -16.13
C PHE A 36 29.37 -12.85 -17.42
N LYS A 37 28.74 -11.69 -17.33
CA LYS A 37 28.61 -10.75 -18.45
C LYS A 37 29.92 -10.00 -18.71
N GLU A 38 30.72 -9.72 -17.68
CA GLU A 38 32.07 -9.15 -17.87
C GLU A 38 33.09 -10.18 -18.39
N PHE A 39 33.06 -11.43 -17.91
CA PHE A 39 33.98 -12.48 -18.39
C PHE A 39 33.81 -12.83 -19.87
N SER A 40 32.58 -12.74 -20.39
CA SER A 40 32.31 -12.95 -21.82
C SER A 40 32.76 -11.76 -22.68
N ALA A 41 32.75 -10.55 -22.15
CA ALA A 41 33.29 -9.36 -22.81
C ALA A 41 34.83 -9.32 -22.82
N THR A 42 35.51 -9.90 -21.82
CA THR A 42 36.99 -9.87 -21.73
C THR A 42 37.69 -10.84 -22.69
N LYS A 43 36.99 -11.86 -23.22
CA LYS A 43 37.60 -12.87 -24.10
C LYS A 43 37.99 -12.31 -25.48
N LEU A 44 37.41 -11.19 -25.88
CA LEU A 44 37.66 -10.53 -27.18
C LEU A 44 38.69 -9.40 -27.12
N ASN A 45 39.10 -8.96 -25.92
CA ASN A 45 40.03 -7.85 -25.74
C ASN A 45 41.25 -8.29 -24.92
N ARG A 46 42.14 -9.09 -25.55
CA ARG A 46 43.45 -9.43 -24.98
C ARG A 46 44.33 -8.17 -24.96
N SER A 47 44.17 -7.36 -23.93
CA SER A 47 45.05 -6.23 -23.64
C SER A 47 46.43 -6.73 -23.20
N ILE A 48 47.50 -6.24 -23.84
CA ILE A 48 48.90 -6.46 -23.47
C ILE A 48 49.18 -6.00 -22.02
N PHE A 49 48.29 -5.20 -21.43
CA PHE A 49 48.36 -4.78 -20.04
C PHE A 49 48.30 -5.94 -19.05
N VAL A 50 47.51 -6.99 -19.33
CA VAL A 50 47.34 -8.13 -18.42
C VAL A 50 48.64 -8.92 -18.22
N PRO A 51 49.39 -9.34 -19.26
CA PRO A 51 50.69 -10.00 -19.07
C PRO A 51 51.75 -9.08 -18.45
N ILE A 52 51.66 -7.76 -18.64
CA ILE A 52 52.59 -6.81 -18.00
C ILE A 52 52.32 -6.72 -16.50
N VAL A 53 51.04 -6.63 -16.09
CA VAL A 53 50.66 -6.59 -14.67
C VAL A 53 51.02 -7.91 -13.99
N THR A 54 50.77 -9.06 -14.61
CA THR A 54 51.17 -10.34 -14.00
C THR A 54 52.69 -10.47 -13.88
N LEU A 55 53.46 -10.03 -14.88
CA LEU A 55 54.92 -9.99 -14.80
C LEU A 55 55.40 -9.04 -13.68
N ALA A 56 54.78 -7.87 -13.56
CA ALA A 56 55.10 -6.90 -12.50
C ALA A 56 54.81 -7.47 -11.11
N THR A 57 53.72 -8.21 -10.94
CA THR A 57 53.40 -8.87 -9.66
C THR A 57 54.41 -9.97 -9.34
N VAL A 58 54.82 -10.79 -10.32
CA VAL A 58 55.85 -11.82 -10.12
C VAL A 58 57.20 -11.19 -9.76
N VAL A 59 57.60 -10.11 -10.43
CA VAL A 59 58.83 -9.36 -10.12
C VAL A 59 58.73 -8.71 -8.73
N PHE A 60 57.58 -8.16 -8.36
CA PHE A 60 57.35 -7.59 -7.04
C PHE A 60 57.53 -8.65 -5.94
N PHE A 61 56.95 -9.84 -6.10
CA PHE A 61 57.15 -10.93 -5.14
C PHE A 61 58.59 -11.43 -5.11
N ALA A 62 59.30 -11.47 -6.24
CA ALA A 62 60.72 -11.80 -6.26
C ALA A 62 61.58 -10.76 -5.51
N ILE A 63 61.25 -9.47 -5.65
CA ILE A 63 61.93 -8.38 -4.92
C ILE A 63 61.64 -8.48 -3.43
N VAL A 64 60.38 -8.72 -3.03
CA VAL A 64 60.00 -8.91 -1.62
C VAL A 64 60.72 -10.13 -1.03
N ALA A 65 60.79 -11.24 -1.75
CA ALA A 65 61.51 -12.44 -1.32
C ALA A 65 63.02 -12.20 -1.19
N MET A 66 63.62 -11.44 -2.11
CA MET A 66 65.03 -11.08 -2.03
C MET A 66 65.31 -10.08 -0.90
N ALA A 67 64.37 -9.16 -0.64
CA ALA A 67 64.44 -8.22 0.48
C ALA A 67 64.31 -8.94 1.83
N THR A 68 63.38 -9.90 1.96
CA THR A 68 63.27 -10.70 3.17
C THR A 68 64.49 -11.60 3.38
N ALA A 69 65.02 -12.22 2.32
CA ALA A 69 66.27 -12.99 2.40
C ALA A 69 67.45 -12.10 2.87
N ARG A 70 67.59 -10.90 2.30
CA ARG A 70 68.62 -9.92 2.73
C ARG A 70 68.40 -9.45 4.16
N ILE A 71 67.16 -9.19 4.59
CA ILE A 71 66.84 -8.79 5.96
C ILE A 71 67.19 -9.92 6.94
N ILE A 72 66.90 -11.18 6.60
CA ILE A 72 67.28 -12.34 7.43
C ILE A 72 68.81 -12.48 7.49
N GLU A 73 69.52 -12.30 6.38
CA GLU A 73 70.99 -12.33 6.35
C GLU A 73 71.59 -11.18 7.19
N THR A 74 71.00 -9.98 7.14
CA THR A 74 71.43 -8.82 7.94
C THR A 74 71.09 -8.96 9.42
N ILE A 75 69.99 -9.65 9.77
CA ILE A 75 69.63 -9.98 11.15
C ILE A 75 70.50 -11.13 11.66
N SER A 76 70.85 -12.09 10.81
CA SER A 76 71.70 -13.24 11.15
C SER A 76 73.18 -12.86 11.31
N GLU A 77 73.67 -11.83 10.61
CA GLU A 77 75.01 -11.25 10.84
C GLU A 77 75.05 -10.29 12.05
N ARG A 78 73.90 -9.89 12.61
CA ARG A 78 73.79 -9.02 13.79
C ARG A 78 73.33 -9.72 15.06
N GLN A 79 73.18 -11.04 15.04
CA GLN A 79 73.06 -11.82 16.25
C GLN A 79 74.44 -12.34 16.66
N GLU A 80 75.33 -11.39 16.98
CA GLU A 80 76.19 -11.61 18.14
C GLU A 80 75.20 -11.91 19.26
N VAL A 81 75.15 -13.17 19.70
CA VAL A 81 74.50 -13.51 20.95
C VAL A 81 75.24 -12.66 21.97
N ASP A 82 74.62 -11.55 22.37
CA ASP A 82 75.08 -10.78 23.50
C ASP A 82 74.84 -11.67 24.72
N ILE A 83 75.88 -12.46 25.01
CA ILE A 83 76.03 -13.30 26.19
C ILE A 83 76.28 -12.36 27.39
N SER A 84 75.46 -11.33 27.55
CA SER A 84 75.35 -10.58 28.81
C SER A 84 74.46 -11.34 29.80
N SER A 85 73.65 -12.31 29.33
CA SER A 85 72.88 -13.23 30.18
C SER A 85 73.70 -14.36 30.83
N PHE A 86 75.02 -14.44 30.62
CA PHE A 86 75.86 -15.46 31.25
C PHE A 86 76.90 -14.92 32.24
N ASP A 87 76.74 -13.68 32.73
CA ASP A 87 77.46 -13.28 33.95
C ASP A 87 77.04 -14.10 35.19
N ASP A 88 75.93 -14.83 35.11
CA ASP A 88 75.51 -15.84 36.09
C ASP A 88 76.44 -17.06 36.18
N LEU A 89 77.31 -17.30 35.19
CA LEU A 89 78.35 -18.33 35.28
C LEU A 89 79.50 -17.92 36.18
N ASN A 90 79.67 -16.63 36.44
CA ASN A 90 80.77 -16.16 37.25
C ASN A 90 80.47 -16.28 38.76
N LEU A 91 79.21 -16.24 39.19
CA LEU A 91 78.88 -16.32 40.63
C LEU A 91 79.27 -17.68 41.23
N LYS A 92 79.08 -18.77 40.48
CA LYS A 92 79.47 -20.12 40.94
C LYS A 92 80.98 -20.27 41.03
N ASP A 93 81.70 -19.85 39.97
CA ASP A 93 83.16 -19.92 39.95
C ASP A 93 83.77 -18.98 41.00
N LEU A 94 83.17 -17.81 41.22
CA LEU A 94 83.52 -16.85 42.28
C LEU A 94 83.26 -17.44 43.68
N LEU A 95 82.11 -18.06 43.91
CA LEU A 95 81.78 -18.72 45.18
C LEU A 95 82.68 -19.93 45.45
N ASP A 96 82.99 -20.72 44.42
CA ASP A 96 83.88 -21.88 44.51
C ASP A 96 85.33 -21.43 44.82
N VAL A 97 85.79 -20.33 44.21
CA VAL A 97 87.09 -19.70 44.53
C VAL A 97 87.08 -19.16 45.96
N ALA A 98 86.07 -18.42 46.39
CA ALA A 98 85.97 -17.88 47.74
C ALA A 98 85.96 -18.99 48.80
N LYS A 99 85.14 -20.03 48.60
CA LYS A 99 85.07 -21.18 49.50
C LYS A 99 86.38 -21.96 49.55
N ARG A 100 87.07 -22.08 48.41
CA ARG A 100 88.40 -22.69 48.33
C ARG A 100 89.44 -21.85 49.07
N THR A 101 89.45 -20.54 48.90
CA THR A 101 90.36 -19.61 49.59
C THR A 101 90.06 -19.54 51.09
N GLU A 102 88.80 -19.60 51.51
CA GLU A 102 88.41 -19.68 52.93
C GLU A 102 88.90 -20.99 53.56
N THR A 103 88.71 -22.12 52.85
CA THR A 103 89.21 -23.42 53.32
C THR A 103 90.74 -23.44 53.39
N GLU A 104 91.42 -22.83 52.42
CA GLU A 104 92.88 -22.64 52.40
C GLU A 104 93.34 -21.77 53.58
N TYR A 105 92.70 -20.63 53.82
CA TYR A 105 93.00 -19.73 54.95
C TYR A 105 92.83 -20.44 56.30
N VAL A 106 91.72 -21.14 56.52
CA VAL A 106 91.47 -21.90 57.76
C VAL A 106 92.49 -23.03 57.92
N GLY A 107 92.87 -23.69 56.82
CA GLY A 107 93.90 -24.72 56.79
C GLY A 107 95.27 -24.18 57.21
N LEU A 108 95.72 -23.10 56.57
CA LEU A 108 96.98 -22.42 56.87
C LEU A 108 97.03 -21.89 58.31
N GLN A 109 95.92 -21.35 58.81
CA GLN A 109 95.82 -20.89 60.19
C GLN A 109 95.98 -22.05 61.19
N ARG A 110 95.39 -23.22 60.90
CA ARG A 110 95.55 -24.42 61.73
C ARG A 110 96.98 -24.96 61.70
N GLU A 111 97.63 -24.93 60.55
CA GLU A 111 99.04 -25.33 60.38
C GLU A 111 99.98 -24.40 61.15
N LEU A 112 99.77 -23.08 61.06
CA LEU A 112 100.52 -22.09 61.84
C LEU A 112 100.38 -22.36 63.34
N SER A 113 99.15 -22.50 63.83
CA SER A 113 98.90 -22.83 65.25
C SER A 113 99.39 -24.23 65.64
N ALA A 114 99.57 -25.16 64.70
CA ALA A 114 100.18 -26.47 64.98
C ALA A 114 101.70 -26.33 65.17
N LEU A 115 102.37 -25.55 64.31
CA LEU A 115 103.81 -25.27 64.42
C LEU A 115 104.16 -24.53 65.71
N GLU A 116 103.35 -23.53 66.10
CA GLU A 116 103.50 -22.83 67.39
C GLU A 116 103.37 -23.79 68.57
N ARG A 117 102.35 -24.67 68.54
CA ARG A 117 102.16 -25.68 69.59
C ARG A 117 103.28 -26.72 69.65
N GLU A 118 103.83 -27.11 68.51
CA GLU A 118 104.95 -28.05 68.43
C GLU A 118 106.24 -27.43 68.97
N GLN A 119 106.52 -26.17 68.62
CA GLN A 119 107.61 -25.38 69.20
C GLN A 119 107.49 -25.31 70.73
N ASP A 120 106.30 -24.99 71.25
CA ASP A 120 106.04 -24.93 72.69
C ASP A 120 106.19 -26.29 73.38
N ALA A 121 105.78 -27.37 72.71
CA ALA A 121 105.93 -28.73 73.23
C ALA A 121 107.41 -29.12 73.35
N GLU A 122 108.24 -28.82 72.35
CA GLU A 122 109.69 -29.09 72.42
C GLU A 122 110.39 -28.27 73.49
N ILE A 123 110.03 -26.99 73.62
CA ILE A 123 110.53 -26.15 74.71
C ILE A 123 110.13 -26.72 76.07
N ARG A 124 108.91 -27.24 76.20
CA ARG A 124 108.44 -27.88 77.43
C ARG A 124 109.25 -29.13 77.78
N VAL A 125 109.54 -30.00 76.82
CA VAL A 125 110.39 -31.19 77.05
C VAL A 125 111.79 -30.79 77.53
N ILE A 126 112.38 -29.73 76.96
CA ILE A 126 113.68 -29.20 77.41
C ILE A 126 113.60 -28.68 78.85
N ASN A 127 112.51 -27.98 79.20
CA ASN A 127 112.30 -27.47 80.55
C ASN A 127 112.09 -28.58 81.58
N GLU A 128 111.34 -29.63 81.23
CA GLU A 128 111.14 -30.81 82.07
C GLU A 128 112.45 -31.59 82.29
N GLY A 129 113.24 -31.77 81.23
CA GLY A 129 114.57 -32.38 81.31
C GLY A 129 115.52 -31.58 82.20
N TYR A 130 115.50 -30.24 82.08
CA TYR A 130 116.25 -29.35 82.97
C TYR A 130 115.80 -29.46 84.43
N ALA A 131 114.49 -29.51 84.70
CA ALA A 131 113.96 -29.66 86.05
C ALA A 131 114.43 -30.98 86.70
N ALA A 132 114.39 -32.09 85.94
CA ALA A 132 114.90 -33.38 86.39
C ALA A 132 116.43 -33.36 86.63
N GLU A 133 117.21 -32.70 85.76
CA GLU A 133 118.66 -32.54 85.95
C GLU A 133 118.97 -31.74 87.22
N MET A 134 118.20 -30.68 87.49
CA MET A 134 118.33 -29.88 88.71
C MET A 134 118.00 -30.69 89.98
N GLU A 135 116.99 -31.55 89.93
CA GLU A 135 116.64 -32.45 91.05
C GLU A 135 117.78 -33.45 91.34
N ILE A 136 118.39 -34.02 90.29
CA ILE A 136 119.55 -34.92 90.41
C ILE A 136 120.75 -34.18 91.01
N ILE A 137 121.03 -32.94 90.56
CA ILE A 137 122.12 -32.12 91.11
C ILE A 137 121.87 -31.80 92.59
N ALA A 138 120.62 -31.48 92.97
CA ALA A 138 120.25 -31.20 94.35
C ALA A 138 120.46 -32.40 95.28
N ALA A 139 120.13 -33.62 94.81
CA ALA A 139 120.25 -34.87 95.57
C ALA A 139 121.69 -35.39 95.76
N ARG A 140 122.67 -34.91 94.97
CA ARG A 140 124.08 -35.32 95.10
C ARG A 140 124.70 -34.76 96.39
N ARG A 141 125.49 -35.58 97.09
CA ARG A 141 126.28 -35.18 98.28
C ARG A 141 127.59 -34.48 97.89
N ILE A 142 127.46 -33.33 97.22
CA ILE A 142 128.56 -32.44 96.83
C ILE A 142 128.43 -31.08 97.54
N SER A 143 129.50 -30.27 97.57
CA SER A 143 129.48 -28.94 98.21
C SER A 143 128.52 -27.97 97.49
N ASP A 144 128.02 -26.97 98.23
CA ASP A 144 127.02 -26.02 97.69
C ASP A 144 127.57 -25.17 96.54
N ASP A 145 128.86 -24.83 96.56
CA ASP A 145 129.51 -24.10 95.46
C ASP A 145 129.59 -24.94 94.18
N GLU A 146 129.84 -26.25 94.32
CA GLU A 146 129.84 -27.20 93.22
C GLU A 146 128.43 -27.36 92.63
N LYS A 147 127.39 -27.40 93.47
CA LYS A 147 125.97 -27.43 93.04
C LYS A 147 125.60 -26.18 92.23
N ARG A 148 126.00 -24.99 92.69
CA ARG A 148 125.74 -23.73 91.96
C ARG A 148 126.42 -23.73 90.59
N ARG A 149 127.67 -24.19 90.51
CA ARG A 149 128.41 -24.26 89.25
C ARG A 149 127.73 -25.20 88.25
N LEU A 150 127.34 -26.40 88.70
CA LEU A 150 126.64 -27.38 87.85
C LEU A 150 125.24 -26.89 87.44
N GLY A 151 124.51 -26.22 88.35
CA GLY A 151 123.20 -25.63 88.05
C GLY A 151 123.27 -24.51 87.01
N LEU A 152 124.30 -23.65 87.07
CA LEU A 152 124.54 -22.63 86.05
C LEU A 152 124.87 -23.25 84.69
N GLN A 153 125.67 -24.32 84.64
CA GLN A 153 125.97 -25.03 83.40
C GLN A 153 124.74 -25.73 82.81
N ALA A 154 123.87 -26.30 83.65
CA ALA A 154 122.60 -26.88 83.20
C ALA A 154 121.65 -25.80 82.66
N ALA A 155 121.57 -24.63 83.31
CA ALA A 155 120.77 -23.50 82.84
C ALA A 155 121.26 -22.97 81.48
N GLN A 156 122.57 -22.84 81.30
CA GLN A 156 123.16 -22.45 80.01
C GLN A 156 122.86 -23.47 78.91
N ARG A 157 122.93 -24.78 79.20
CA ARG A 157 122.58 -25.84 78.25
C ARG A 157 121.09 -25.79 77.88
N ARG A 158 120.20 -25.59 78.85
CA ARG A 158 118.76 -25.39 78.62
C ARG A 158 118.50 -24.19 77.71
N ASP A 159 119.09 -23.04 78.02
CA ASP A 159 118.85 -21.80 77.26
C ASP A 159 119.39 -21.90 75.83
N GLN A 160 120.53 -22.57 75.64
CA GLN A 160 121.06 -22.86 74.30
C GLN A 160 120.13 -23.82 73.52
N ALA A 161 119.61 -24.86 74.17
CA ALA A 161 118.68 -25.79 73.55
C ALA A 161 117.35 -25.12 73.17
N ILE A 162 116.77 -24.29 74.05
CA ILE A 162 115.57 -23.50 73.76
C ILE A 162 115.83 -22.55 72.59
N LYS A 163 116.97 -21.85 72.58
CA LYS A 163 117.33 -20.94 71.49
C LYS A 163 117.49 -21.68 70.15
N GLN A 164 118.03 -22.90 70.15
CA GLN A 164 118.13 -23.72 68.94
C GLN A 164 116.74 -24.13 68.41
N VAL A 165 115.82 -24.54 69.30
CA VAL A 165 114.43 -24.83 68.92
C VAL A 165 113.77 -23.58 68.33
N GLN A 166 113.91 -22.42 68.98
CA GLN A 166 113.37 -21.15 68.47
C GLN A 166 113.94 -20.78 67.11
N ILE A 167 115.25 -20.89 66.90
CA ILE A 167 115.90 -20.62 65.61
C ILE A 167 115.39 -21.56 64.51
N ARG A 168 115.10 -22.82 64.83
CA ARG A 168 114.60 -23.79 63.85
C ARG A 168 113.15 -23.51 63.43
N PHE A 169 112.28 -23.15 64.38
CA PHE A 169 110.86 -22.93 64.13
C PHE A 169 110.53 -21.50 63.64
N ALA A 170 111.32 -20.47 64.00
CA ALA A 170 111.09 -19.09 63.59
C ALA A 170 110.88 -18.92 62.05
N PRO A 171 111.76 -19.40 61.16
CA PRO A 171 111.55 -19.22 59.72
C PRO A 171 110.33 -19.97 59.18
N LEU A 172 109.92 -21.07 59.84
CA LEU A 172 108.74 -21.85 59.44
C LEU A 172 107.45 -21.13 59.84
N ILE A 173 107.42 -20.56 61.05
CA ILE A 173 106.30 -19.76 61.56
C ILE A 173 106.14 -18.48 60.72
N ASP A 174 107.23 -17.77 60.44
CA ASP A 174 107.21 -16.54 59.63
C ASP A 174 106.72 -16.80 58.20
N ALA A 175 107.21 -17.87 57.56
CA ALA A 175 106.76 -18.27 56.23
C ALA A 175 105.26 -18.59 56.21
N LYS A 176 104.77 -19.35 57.20
CA LYS A 176 103.35 -19.70 57.31
C LYS A 176 102.46 -18.51 57.66
N ALA A 177 102.94 -17.58 58.49
CA ALA A 177 102.22 -16.34 58.79
C ALA A 177 102.04 -15.46 57.54
N LEU A 178 103.05 -15.41 56.66
CA LEU A 178 102.96 -14.70 55.39
C LEU A 178 101.94 -15.35 54.44
N GLU A 179 101.90 -16.68 54.37
CA GLU A 179 100.89 -17.42 53.60
C GLU A 179 99.47 -17.10 54.10
N VAL A 180 99.25 -17.10 55.42
CA VAL A 180 97.96 -16.73 56.06
C VAL A 180 97.56 -15.30 55.70
N ALA A 181 98.47 -14.33 55.79
CA ALA A 181 98.19 -12.94 55.43
C ALA A 181 97.81 -12.79 53.94
N SER A 182 98.54 -13.47 53.04
CA SER A 182 98.22 -13.45 51.61
C SER A 182 96.88 -14.10 51.27
N ALA A 183 96.43 -15.10 52.06
CA ALA A 183 95.12 -15.71 51.91
C ALA A 183 94.00 -14.79 52.45
N ALA A 184 94.26 -14.02 53.52
CA ALA A 184 93.33 -13.02 54.04
C ALA A 184 93.11 -11.87 53.04
N ASP A 185 94.19 -11.32 52.46
CA ASP A 185 94.09 -10.24 51.46
C ASP A 185 93.29 -10.69 50.23
N ARG A 186 93.43 -11.96 49.82
CA ARG A 186 92.65 -12.54 48.72
C ARG A 186 91.16 -12.62 49.03
N LEU A 187 90.77 -12.85 50.29
CA LEU A 187 89.37 -12.85 50.73
C LEU A 187 88.77 -11.44 50.74
N GLU A 188 89.50 -10.44 51.22
CA GLU A 188 89.01 -9.05 51.26
C GLU A 188 88.82 -8.45 49.85
N GLN A 189 89.72 -8.76 48.92
CA GLN A 189 89.59 -8.38 47.51
C GLN A 189 88.37 -9.03 46.84
N TYR A 190 87.90 -10.16 47.34
CA TYR A 190 86.71 -10.83 46.82
C TYR A 190 85.43 -10.13 47.30
N ASP A 191 85.33 -9.84 48.60
CA ASP A 191 84.17 -9.17 49.19
C ASP A 191 83.93 -7.79 48.56
N SER A 192 85.00 -7.04 48.28
CA SER A 192 84.90 -5.76 47.57
C SER A 192 84.36 -5.89 46.15
N ARG A 193 84.82 -6.88 45.36
CA ARG A 193 84.32 -7.12 43.99
C ARG A 193 82.84 -7.52 43.98
N MET A 194 82.40 -8.34 44.93
CA MET A 194 81.00 -8.73 45.07
C MET A 194 80.09 -7.52 45.34
N LEU A 195 80.53 -6.60 46.21
CA LEU A 195 79.78 -5.39 46.51
C LEU A 195 79.66 -4.45 45.30
N ASP A 196 80.73 -4.30 44.53
CA ASP A 196 80.71 -3.47 43.32
C ASP A 196 79.84 -4.08 42.21
N GLN A 197 79.86 -5.40 42.04
CA GLN A 197 78.98 -6.09 41.10
C GLN A 197 77.50 -5.99 41.52
N ALA A 198 77.21 -6.09 42.82
CA ALA A 198 75.84 -5.89 43.33
C ALA A 198 75.33 -4.47 43.06
N ARG A 199 76.18 -3.44 43.21
CA ARG A 199 75.83 -2.05 42.88
C ARG A 199 75.55 -1.87 41.39
N GLN A 200 76.38 -2.44 40.51
CA GLN A 200 76.16 -2.36 39.07
C GLN A 200 74.85 -3.03 38.65
N ASN A 201 74.53 -4.19 39.23
CA ASN A 201 73.26 -4.87 38.99
C ASN A 201 72.06 -4.05 39.50
N GLU A 202 72.19 -3.38 40.65
CA GLU A 202 71.13 -2.50 41.16
C GLU A 202 70.89 -1.29 40.25
N GLU A 203 71.95 -0.67 39.73
CA GLU A 203 71.86 0.44 38.77
C GLU A 203 71.23 0.01 37.44
N MET A 204 71.60 -1.18 36.92
CA MET A 204 71.01 -1.74 35.70
C MET A 204 69.52 -2.04 35.89
N LEU A 205 69.14 -2.68 36.99
CA LEU A 205 67.74 -2.94 37.33
C LEU A 205 66.93 -1.65 37.48
N ALA A 206 67.52 -0.60 38.07
CA ALA A 206 66.89 0.71 38.18
C ALA A 206 66.67 1.35 36.81
N ALA A 207 67.64 1.22 35.89
CA ALA A 207 67.53 1.70 34.52
C ALA A 207 66.44 0.95 33.73
N GLU A 208 66.40 -0.39 33.80
CA GLU A 208 65.37 -1.21 33.17
C GLU A 208 63.96 -0.87 33.67
N ARG A 209 63.79 -0.71 34.99
CA ARG A 209 62.51 -0.28 35.58
C ARG A 209 62.05 1.05 35.01
N LYS A 210 62.96 2.02 34.87
CA LYS A 210 62.63 3.34 34.32
C LYS A 210 62.23 3.27 32.84
N VAL A 211 62.89 2.42 32.05
CA VAL A 211 62.50 2.19 30.65
C VAL A 211 61.12 1.56 30.58
N PHE A 212 60.87 0.53 31.38
CA PHE A 212 59.58 -0.15 31.45
C PHE A 212 58.45 0.81 31.87
N GLU A 213 58.68 1.65 32.88
CA GLU A 213 57.71 2.69 33.31
C GLU A 213 57.41 3.69 32.18
N LEU A 214 58.42 4.12 31.43
CA LEU A 214 58.23 5.01 30.28
C LEU A 214 57.46 4.35 29.13
N GLU A 215 57.75 3.08 28.83
CA GLU A 215 57.02 2.32 27.82
C GLU A 215 55.55 2.12 28.22
N GLN A 216 55.32 1.79 29.49
CA GLN A 216 53.97 1.67 30.05
C GLN A 216 53.21 2.99 29.93
N GLN A 217 53.82 4.11 30.34
CA GLN A 217 53.21 5.44 30.22
C GLN A 217 52.85 5.78 28.77
N ARG A 218 53.78 5.59 27.83
CA ARG A 218 53.52 5.83 26.39
C ARG A 218 52.38 4.98 25.85
N LEU A 219 52.31 3.72 26.27
CA LEU A 219 51.24 2.81 25.87
C LEU A 219 49.89 3.27 26.42
N THR A 220 49.85 3.67 27.70
CA THR A 220 48.65 4.23 28.33
C THR A 220 48.20 5.49 27.61
N GLU A 221 49.09 6.47 27.38
CA GLU A 221 48.79 7.71 26.68
C GLU A 221 48.27 7.46 25.25
N TYR A 222 48.88 6.52 24.52
CA TYR A 222 48.44 6.15 23.18
C TYR A 222 47.00 5.60 23.17
N TYR A 223 46.69 4.67 24.07
CA TYR A 223 45.35 4.09 24.14
C TYR A 223 44.30 5.07 24.67
N GLU A 224 44.64 5.92 25.64
CA GLU A 224 43.74 6.99 26.11
C GLU A 224 43.41 7.96 24.98
N ALA A 225 44.41 8.43 24.22
CA ALA A 225 44.19 9.29 23.06
C ALA A 225 43.34 8.60 21.98
N ARG A 226 43.55 7.30 21.76
CA ARG A 226 42.77 6.52 20.80
C ARG A 226 41.31 6.36 21.24
N LEU A 227 41.06 6.12 22.53
CA LEU A 227 39.72 6.04 23.10
C LEU A 227 38.96 7.35 22.93
N VAL A 228 39.60 8.48 23.24
CA VAL A 228 38.99 9.82 23.05
C VAL A 228 38.62 10.06 21.58
N THR A 229 39.50 9.68 20.65
CA THR A 229 39.23 9.83 19.21
C THR A 229 38.05 8.97 18.78
N LEU A 230 38.02 7.70 19.23
CA LEU A 230 36.94 6.76 18.89
C LEU A 230 35.59 7.24 19.45
N ASP A 231 35.57 7.79 20.67
CA ASP A 231 34.35 8.36 21.26
C ASP A 231 33.85 9.58 20.47
N GLN A 232 34.76 10.44 19.99
CA GLN A 232 34.40 11.57 19.12
C GLN A 232 33.85 11.11 17.77
N GLU A 233 34.47 10.11 17.15
CA GLU A 233 34.00 9.51 15.90
C GLU A 233 32.60 8.89 16.08
N MET A 234 32.38 8.09 17.13
CA MET A 234 31.08 7.50 17.44
C MET A 234 30.01 8.56 17.74
N ALA A 235 30.38 9.64 18.46
CA ALA A 235 29.47 10.74 18.74
C ALA A 235 29.07 11.45 17.43
N ALA A 236 30.04 11.73 16.55
CA ALA A 236 29.79 12.32 15.25
C ALA A 236 28.88 11.43 14.39
N GLU A 237 29.18 10.13 14.32
CA GLU A 237 28.37 9.15 13.57
C GLU A 237 26.93 9.08 14.10
N ARG A 238 26.73 9.03 15.42
CA ARG A 238 25.39 9.07 16.03
C ARG A 238 24.64 10.34 15.67
N THR A 239 25.30 11.49 15.67
CA THR A 239 24.65 12.75 15.28
C THR A 239 24.29 12.78 13.81
N ALA A 240 25.16 12.30 12.92
CA ALA A 240 24.89 12.19 11.48
C ALA A 240 23.75 11.22 11.20
N PHE A 241 23.76 10.04 11.85
CA PHE A 241 22.69 9.06 11.76
C PHE A 241 21.34 9.63 12.20
N ASN A 242 21.30 10.32 13.35
CA ASN A 242 20.06 10.93 13.84
C ASN A 242 19.53 12.01 12.89
N ARG A 243 20.42 12.85 12.31
CA ARG A 243 20.02 13.84 11.30
C ARG A 243 19.43 13.16 10.06
N ASN A 244 20.11 12.15 9.53
CA ASN A 244 19.62 11.41 8.36
C ASN A 244 18.27 10.72 8.64
N LYS A 245 18.11 10.14 9.83
CA LYS A 245 16.83 9.55 10.27
C LYS A 245 15.73 10.60 10.32
N ASP A 246 15.99 11.77 10.90
CA ASP A 246 15.00 12.84 11.04
C ASP A 246 14.65 13.45 9.67
N GLU A 247 15.62 13.57 8.76
CA GLU A 247 15.39 13.98 7.37
C GLU A 247 14.55 12.96 6.60
N LEU A 248 14.83 11.67 6.75
CA LEU A 248 14.03 10.59 6.16
C LEU A 248 12.60 10.60 6.69
N LEU A 249 12.40 10.79 8.00
CA LEU A 249 11.08 10.90 8.59
C LEU A 249 10.31 12.10 8.03
N LYS A 250 10.94 13.28 7.94
CA LYS A 250 10.31 14.46 7.32
C LYS A 250 9.98 14.25 5.84
N ALA A 251 10.88 13.64 5.08
CA ALA A 251 10.65 13.35 3.67
C ALA A 251 9.47 12.39 3.49
N LEU A 252 9.38 11.36 4.34
CA LEU A 252 8.31 10.37 4.30
C LEU A 252 6.96 10.97 4.76
N GLU A 253 6.95 11.81 5.79
CA GLU A 253 5.77 12.56 6.22
C GLU A 253 5.27 13.50 5.12
N ASN A 254 6.17 14.24 4.49
CA ASN A 254 5.84 15.12 3.36
C ASN A 254 5.28 14.33 2.18
N ALA A 255 5.94 13.25 1.77
CA ALA A 255 5.48 12.37 0.68
C ALA A 255 4.09 11.78 0.99
N ARG A 256 3.89 11.27 2.21
CA ARG A 256 2.60 10.74 2.67
C ARG A 256 1.52 11.82 2.67
N SER A 257 1.84 13.04 3.12
CA SER A 257 0.88 14.15 3.13
C SER A 257 0.49 14.58 1.71
N ALA A 258 1.45 14.59 0.78
CA ALA A 258 1.22 14.88 -0.62
C ALA A 258 0.33 13.81 -1.27
N GLU A 259 0.64 12.53 -1.06
CA GLU A 259 -0.15 11.41 -1.56
C GLU A 259 -1.57 11.41 -0.98
N MET A 260 -1.72 11.68 0.33
CA MET A 260 -3.03 11.83 0.94
C MET A 260 -3.81 13.00 0.34
N SER A 261 -3.15 14.12 0.03
CA SER A 261 -3.79 15.27 -0.61
C SER A 261 -4.21 15.00 -2.05
N GLU A 262 -3.38 14.30 -2.82
CA GLU A 262 -3.66 13.91 -4.21
C GLU A 262 -4.81 12.91 -4.26
N THR A 263 -4.76 11.88 -3.41
CA THR A 263 -5.82 10.89 -3.29
C THR A 263 -7.12 11.53 -2.81
N ALA A 264 -7.03 12.44 -1.82
CA ALA A 264 -8.19 13.19 -1.36
C ALA A 264 -8.81 14.02 -2.51
N LEU A 265 -8.02 14.72 -3.32
CA LEU A 265 -8.56 15.49 -4.46
C LEU A 265 -9.15 14.59 -5.54
N ARG A 266 -8.59 13.39 -5.77
CA ARG A 266 -9.12 12.42 -6.75
C ARG A 266 -10.53 11.94 -6.38
N TYR A 267 -10.79 11.69 -5.10
CA TYR A 267 -12.09 11.20 -4.62
C TYR A 267 -13.01 12.30 -4.07
N ASN A 268 -12.47 13.50 -3.84
CA ASN A 268 -13.18 14.66 -3.33
C ASN A 268 -12.68 15.92 -4.08
N PRO A 269 -12.98 16.05 -5.37
CA PRO A 269 -12.55 17.19 -6.17
C PRO A 269 -13.21 18.50 -5.72
N VAL A 270 -12.53 19.61 -5.98
CA VAL A 270 -13.12 20.94 -5.97
C VAL A 270 -13.51 21.27 -7.42
N PHE A 271 -14.80 21.44 -7.67
CA PHE A 271 -15.27 21.87 -8.98
C PHE A 271 -14.97 23.36 -9.17
N THR A 272 -14.35 23.71 -10.29
CA THR A 272 -13.94 25.08 -10.61
C THR A 272 -14.71 25.68 -11.79
N ASP A 273 -15.45 24.86 -12.54
CA ASP A 273 -16.26 25.32 -13.66
C ASP A 273 -17.39 26.24 -13.18
N PRO A 274 -17.44 27.51 -13.62
CA PRO A 274 -18.46 28.47 -13.21
C PRO A 274 -19.89 28.00 -13.51
N ALA A 275 -20.10 27.28 -14.62
CA ALA A 275 -21.44 26.79 -14.99
C ALA A 275 -21.91 25.70 -14.03
N LEU A 276 -21.04 24.75 -13.70
CA LEU A 276 -21.31 23.72 -12.72
C LEU A 276 -21.52 24.31 -11.32
N LEU A 277 -20.69 25.26 -10.89
CA LEU A 277 -20.85 25.94 -9.61
C LEU A 277 -22.19 26.69 -9.51
N ALA A 278 -22.65 27.33 -10.60
CA ALA A 278 -23.96 27.97 -10.65
C ALA A 278 -25.11 26.95 -10.51
N LEU A 279 -25.00 25.77 -11.15
CA LEU A 279 -25.97 24.68 -11.00
C LEU A 279 -26.02 24.17 -9.55
N LEU A 280 -24.86 23.95 -8.94
CA LEU A 280 -24.77 23.48 -7.55
C LEU A 280 -25.30 24.50 -6.55
N ALA A 281 -25.08 25.79 -6.80
CA ALA A 281 -25.61 26.87 -5.96
C ALA A 281 -27.13 27.09 -6.11
N ALA A 282 -27.68 26.77 -7.29
CA ALA A 282 -29.12 26.84 -7.54
C ALA A 282 -29.89 25.66 -6.93
N SER A 283 -29.23 24.52 -6.72
CA SER A 283 -29.84 23.36 -6.08
C SER A 283 -30.02 23.57 -4.58
N PRO A 284 -31.17 23.18 -4.00
CA PRO A 284 -31.37 23.24 -2.56
C PRO A 284 -30.42 22.26 -1.86
N SER A 285 -29.86 22.69 -0.73
CA SER A 285 -28.95 21.89 0.10
C SER A 285 -29.62 20.65 0.72
N ARG A 286 -30.95 20.58 0.71
CA ARG A 286 -31.71 19.37 0.99
C ARG A 286 -32.82 19.22 -0.05
N PRO A 287 -32.83 18.13 -0.83
CA PRO A 287 -33.88 17.90 -1.82
C PRO A 287 -35.23 17.65 -1.11
N SER A 288 -36.30 18.21 -1.67
CA SER A 288 -37.67 17.91 -1.24
C SER A 288 -38.01 16.46 -1.60
N PRO A 289 -38.65 15.69 -0.72
CA PRO A 289 -39.01 14.31 -1.03
C PRO A 289 -39.94 14.25 -2.25
N MET A 290 -39.71 13.26 -3.10
CA MET A 290 -40.57 12.95 -4.26
C MET A 290 -42.00 12.68 -3.80
N ASP A 291 -42.99 13.22 -4.51
CA ASP A 291 -44.38 12.79 -4.34
C ASP A 291 -44.56 11.39 -4.94
N THR A 292 -44.87 10.42 -4.09
CA THR A 292 -45.03 9.02 -4.48
C THR A 292 -46.48 8.63 -4.74
N LYS A 293 -47.43 9.52 -4.47
CA LYS A 293 -48.84 9.25 -4.74
C LYS A 293 -49.11 9.39 -6.23
N ALA A 294 -50.09 8.65 -6.73
CA ALA A 294 -50.51 8.78 -8.11
C ALA A 294 -51.40 10.01 -8.27
N PRO A 295 -51.35 10.68 -9.44
CA PRO A 295 -52.30 11.74 -9.75
C PRO A 295 -53.75 11.26 -9.63
N GLY A 296 -54.57 12.01 -8.88
CA GLY A 296 -55.98 11.66 -8.67
C GLY A 296 -56.80 11.66 -9.97
N SER A 297 -56.37 12.39 -10.99
CA SER A 297 -57.02 12.43 -12.30
C SER A 297 -56.99 11.08 -13.03
N LEU A 298 -55.93 10.28 -12.84
CA LEU A 298 -55.83 8.94 -13.43
C LEU A 298 -56.83 7.97 -12.80
N MET A 299 -56.95 7.99 -11.47
CA MET A 299 -57.93 7.17 -10.76
C MET A 299 -59.36 7.57 -11.16
N GLN A 300 -59.65 8.87 -11.29
CA GLN A 300 -60.94 9.36 -11.76
C GLN A 300 -61.22 8.94 -13.21
N ALA A 301 -60.19 8.84 -14.06
CA ALA A 301 -60.31 8.31 -15.42
C ALA A 301 -60.52 6.79 -15.47
N GLY A 302 -60.52 6.10 -14.31
CA GLY A 302 -60.73 4.66 -14.22
C GLY A 302 -59.48 3.82 -14.47
N LEU A 303 -58.29 4.44 -14.45
CA LEU A 303 -57.02 3.72 -14.52
C LEU A 303 -56.59 3.26 -13.12
N ASP A 304 -56.14 2.01 -13.02
CA ASP A 304 -55.50 1.51 -11.81
C ASP A 304 -54.10 2.12 -11.69
N ALA A 305 -53.98 3.10 -10.81
CA ALA A 305 -52.73 3.82 -10.58
C ALA A 305 -51.87 3.21 -9.46
N THR A 306 -52.33 2.11 -8.83
CA THR A 306 -51.61 1.47 -7.71
C THR A 306 -50.23 0.95 -8.11
N ALA A 307 -50.10 0.42 -9.33
CA ALA A 307 -48.81 0.00 -9.88
C ALA A 307 -47.84 1.18 -10.06
N LEU A 308 -48.35 2.35 -10.46
CA LEU A 308 -47.54 3.57 -10.60
C LEU A 308 -47.05 4.07 -9.23
N GLU A 309 -47.92 4.08 -8.21
CA GLU A 309 -47.55 4.42 -6.84
C GLU A 309 -46.49 3.47 -6.28
N ALA A 310 -46.67 2.16 -6.47
CA ALA A 310 -45.72 1.16 -6.02
C ALA A 310 -44.33 1.35 -6.67
N MET A 311 -44.29 1.59 -7.99
CA MET A 311 -43.03 1.87 -8.70
C MET A 311 -42.39 3.19 -8.23
N ALA A 312 -43.19 4.24 -8.00
CA ALA A 312 -42.71 5.52 -7.49
C ALA A 312 -42.10 5.37 -6.10
N LEU A 313 -42.78 4.66 -5.19
CA LEU A 313 -42.31 4.38 -3.84
C LEU A 313 -41.01 3.55 -3.85
N GLU A 314 -40.95 2.49 -4.65
CA GLU A 314 -39.76 1.64 -4.78
C GLU A 314 -38.57 2.44 -5.33
N THR A 315 -38.80 3.27 -6.35
CA THR A 315 -37.75 4.08 -6.98
C THR A 315 -37.24 5.15 -6.02
N ALA A 316 -38.14 5.83 -5.30
CA ALA A 316 -37.77 6.80 -4.27
C ALA A 316 -36.95 6.15 -3.14
N ALA A 317 -37.33 4.94 -2.71
CA ALA A 317 -36.59 4.19 -1.69
C ALA A 317 -35.19 3.76 -2.17
N LYS A 318 -35.06 3.29 -3.42
CA LYS A 318 -33.75 2.96 -4.03
C LYS A 318 -32.86 4.18 -4.20
N LEU A 319 -33.41 5.28 -4.70
CA LEU A 319 -32.65 6.52 -4.85
C LEU A 319 -32.18 7.03 -3.48
N GLY A 320 -33.07 7.04 -2.48
CA GLY A 320 -32.74 7.46 -1.13
C GLY A 320 -31.71 6.55 -0.45
N SER A 321 -31.75 5.23 -0.67
CA SER A 321 -30.75 4.32 -0.08
C SER A 321 -29.36 4.52 -0.68
N VAL A 322 -29.26 4.67 -2.00
CA VAL A 322 -27.98 4.96 -2.69
C VAL A 322 -27.48 6.36 -2.31
N GLY A 323 -28.36 7.36 -2.32
CA GLY A 323 -28.04 8.73 -1.93
C GLY A 323 -27.52 8.82 -0.50
N ASN A 324 -28.19 8.19 0.47
CA ASN A 324 -27.76 8.14 1.86
C ASN A 324 -26.46 7.36 2.05
N ALA A 325 -26.26 6.25 1.33
CA ALA A 325 -25.01 5.49 1.39
C ALA A 325 -23.81 6.31 0.89
N LEU A 326 -23.99 7.06 -0.21
CA LEU A 326 -22.98 7.97 -0.73
C LEU A 326 -22.77 9.17 0.20
N ALA A 327 -23.84 9.78 0.73
CA ALA A 327 -23.75 10.88 1.68
C ALA A 327 -23.10 10.48 3.03
N GLY A 328 -23.16 9.20 3.38
CA GLY A 328 -22.46 8.64 4.56
C GLY A 328 -20.94 8.63 4.41
N VAL A 329 -20.40 8.80 3.20
CA VAL A 329 -18.97 8.98 2.97
C VAL A 329 -18.59 10.43 3.32
N PRO A 330 -17.55 10.67 4.14
CA PRO A 330 -17.22 12.00 4.67
C PRO A 330 -16.49 12.89 3.65
N TYR A 331 -17.16 13.21 2.54
CA TYR A 331 -16.68 14.17 1.56
C TYR A 331 -16.61 15.58 2.16
N LYS A 332 -15.60 16.39 1.79
CA LYS A 332 -15.38 17.76 2.30
C LYS A 332 -15.57 18.88 1.27
N ASN A 333 -15.40 18.58 -0.02
CA ASN A 333 -15.32 19.60 -1.08
C ASN A 333 -16.64 19.69 -1.85
N SER A 334 -16.63 19.62 -3.18
CA SER A 334 -17.82 19.89 -4.00
C SER A 334 -18.78 18.70 -4.14
N ILE A 335 -18.39 17.50 -3.66
CA ILE A 335 -19.19 16.28 -3.79
C ILE A 335 -20.52 16.31 -3.01
N PRO A 336 -20.61 16.75 -1.74
CA PRO A 336 -21.88 16.83 -1.03
C PRO A 336 -22.91 17.69 -1.76
N ALA A 337 -22.49 18.86 -2.25
CA ALA A 337 -23.35 19.76 -3.02
C ALA A 337 -23.79 19.12 -4.34
N ALA A 338 -22.90 18.38 -5.02
CA ALA A 338 -23.23 17.67 -6.25
C ALA A 338 -24.17 16.48 -6.03
N LEU A 339 -24.02 15.72 -4.95
CA LEU A 339 -24.95 14.65 -4.58
C LEU A 339 -26.34 15.22 -4.28
N ALA A 340 -26.41 16.31 -3.49
CA ALA A 340 -27.68 16.98 -3.22
C ALA A 340 -28.32 17.55 -4.50
N SER A 341 -27.52 18.12 -5.40
CA SER A 341 -27.97 18.61 -6.70
C SER A 341 -28.50 17.49 -7.59
N LEU A 342 -27.81 16.35 -7.64
CA LEU A 342 -28.22 15.18 -8.42
C LEU A 342 -29.53 14.58 -7.89
N GLU A 343 -29.66 14.43 -6.58
CA GLU A 343 -30.89 13.97 -5.94
C GLU A 343 -32.05 14.94 -6.19
N SER A 344 -31.81 16.25 -6.06
CA SER A 344 -32.81 17.28 -6.38
C SER A 344 -33.26 17.23 -7.85
N SER A 345 -32.34 16.97 -8.77
CA SER A 345 -32.61 16.86 -10.20
C SER A 345 -33.41 15.60 -10.53
N ALA A 346 -33.11 14.48 -9.87
CA ALA A 346 -33.87 13.24 -9.98
C ALA A 346 -35.33 13.43 -9.52
N TYR A 347 -35.55 14.11 -8.38
CA TYR A 347 -36.90 14.41 -7.92
C TYR A 347 -37.63 15.43 -8.78
N ALA A 348 -36.93 16.44 -9.31
CA ALA A 348 -37.51 17.37 -10.26
C ALA A 348 -37.97 16.65 -11.55
N LEU A 349 -37.17 15.71 -12.05
CA LEU A 349 -37.54 14.89 -13.20
C LEU A 349 -38.76 14.01 -12.91
N ALA A 350 -38.81 13.41 -11.72
CA ALA A 350 -39.96 12.64 -11.26
C ALA A 350 -41.24 13.50 -11.17
N ASP A 351 -41.15 14.75 -10.67
CA ASP A 351 -42.27 15.69 -10.64
C ASP A 351 -42.78 16.03 -12.05
N VAL A 352 -41.88 16.20 -13.02
CA VAL A 352 -42.26 16.40 -14.44
C VAL A 352 -43.06 15.22 -14.95
N TYR A 353 -42.63 13.98 -14.70
CA TYR A 353 -43.39 12.79 -15.09
C TYR A 353 -44.72 12.67 -14.36
N HIS A 354 -44.77 13.03 -13.08
CA HIS A 354 -46.00 13.04 -12.30
C HIS A 354 -47.01 14.04 -12.89
N ARG A 355 -46.59 15.25 -13.26
CA ARG A 355 -47.43 16.25 -13.95
C ARG A 355 -47.89 15.78 -15.33
N MET A 356 -47.01 15.12 -16.09
CA MET A 356 -47.40 14.54 -17.38
C MET A 356 -48.48 13.48 -17.22
N ALA A 357 -48.35 12.63 -16.19
CA ALA A 357 -49.33 11.61 -15.86
C ALA A 357 -50.68 12.23 -15.43
N ASP A 358 -50.65 13.32 -14.65
CA ASP A 358 -51.85 14.07 -14.28
C ASP A 358 -52.54 14.71 -15.49
N LEU A 359 -51.78 15.34 -16.38
CA LEU A 359 -52.30 15.90 -17.63
C LEU A 359 -52.91 14.82 -18.53
N ALA A 360 -52.33 13.62 -18.58
CA ALA A 360 -52.90 12.49 -19.31
C ALA A 360 -54.22 12.03 -18.68
N GLY A 361 -54.31 11.96 -17.35
CA GLY A 361 -55.55 11.66 -16.64
C GLY A 361 -56.66 12.66 -16.91
N LEU A 362 -56.33 13.96 -16.86
CA LEU A 362 -57.27 15.03 -17.24
C LEU A 362 -57.72 14.92 -18.70
N ALA A 363 -56.81 14.64 -19.63
CA ALA A 363 -57.15 14.43 -21.03
C ALA A 363 -58.10 13.23 -21.22
N LEU A 364 -57.89 12.13 -20.50
CA LEU A 364 -58.79 10.98 -20.52
C LEU A 364 -60.17 11.30 -19.95
N LEU A 365 -60.25 12.06 -18.86
CA LEU A 365 -61.54 12.52 -18.32
C LEU A 365 -62.30 13.38 -19.33
N THR A 366 -61.62 14.30 -20.02
CA THR A 366 -62.26 15.12 -21.05
C THR A 366 -62.75 14.29 -22.23
N SER A 367 -62.00 13.27 -22.65
CA SER A 367 -62.39 12.39 -23.75
C SER A 367 -63.58 11.50 -23.36
N GLN A 368 -63.61 10.95 -22.14
CA GLN A 368 -64.75 10.21 -21.62
C GLN A 368 -66.01 11.08 -21.52
N GLY A 369 -65.87 12.33 -21.06
CA GLY A 369 -66.97 13.29 -21.05
C GLY A 369 -67.55 13.53 -22.45
N ARG A 370 -66.68 13.68 -23.45
CA ARG A 370 -67.09 13.84 -24.85
C ARG A 370 -67.76 12.59 -25.41
N ILE A 371 -67.27 11.40 -25.08
CA ILE A 371 -67.90 10.12 -25.49
C ILE A 371 -69.31 10.04 -24.92
N LYS A 372 -69.49 10.30 -23.62
CA LYS A 372 -70.83 10.31 -23.00
C LYS A 372 -71.77 11.32 -23.64
N ALA A 373 -71.29 12.53 -23.96
CA ALA A 373 -72.08 13.53 -24.67
C ALA A 373 -72.52 13.02 -26.06
N LEU A 374 -71.60 12.43 -26.83
CA LEU A 374 -71.91 11.84 -28.13
C LEU A 374 -72.88 10.66 -28.02
N GLU A 375 -72.77 9.82 -26.98
CA GLU A 375 -73.73 8.74 -26.72
C GLU A 375 -75.13 9.29 -26.42
N THR A 376 -75.23 10.34 -25.62
CA THR A 376 -76.52 11.00 -25.36
C THR A 376 -77.10 11.60 -26.63
N GLU A 377 -76.31 12.30 -27.43
CA GLU A 377 -76.74 12.87 -28.72
C GLU A 377 -77.22 11.76 -29.67
N LEU A 378 -76.47 10.67 -29.78
CA LEU A 378 -76.83 9.52 -30.60
C LEU A 378 -78.11 8.84 -30.10
N SER A 379 -78.34 8.78 -28.79
CA SER A 379 -79.58 8.25 -28.22
C SER A 379 -80.79 9.14 -28.54
N THR A 380 -80.64 10.47 -28.47
CA THR A 380 -81.70 11.42 -28.83
C THR A 380 -82.02 11.37 -30.32
N SER A 381 -80.99 11.31 -31.18
CA SER A 381 -81.15 11.13 -32.62
C SER A 381 -81.87 9.82 -32.96
N ARG A 382 -81.51 8.70 -32.30
CA ARG A 382 -82.22 7.42 -32.45
C ARG A 382 -83.70 7.54 -32.06
N SER A 383 -84.01 8.24 -30.97
CA SER A 383 -85.40 8.46 -30.55
C SER A 383 -86.17 9.36 -31.51
N ALA A 384 -85.52 10.37 -32.11
CA ALA A 384 -86.14 11.22 -33.12
C ALA A 384 -86.44 10.43 -34.41
N ILE A 385 -85.49 9.58 -34.84
CA ILE A 385 -85.67 8.70 -36.01
C ILE A 385 -86.82 7.72 -35.78
N SER A 386 -86.89 7.07 -34.62
CA SER A 386 -88.00 6.15 -34.32
C SER A 386 -89.35 6.88 -34.26
N GLY A 387 -89.38 8.10 -33.71
CA GLY A 387 -90.55 8.98 -33.75
C GLY A 387 -91.00 9.31 -35.18
N ALA A 388 -90.07 9.73 -36.03
CA ALA A 388 -90.34 10.03 -37.44
C ALA A 388 -90.82 8.78 -38.22
N GLN A 389 -90.24 7.61 -37.93
CA GLN A 389 -90.69 6.34 -38.52
C GLN A 389 -92.13 6.00 -38.11
N SER A 390 -92.50 6.23 -36.85
CA SER A 390 -93.88 6.06 -36.38
C SER A 390 -94.86 6.98 -37.12
N GLN A 391 -94.50 8.26 -37.26
CA GLN A 391 -95.31 9.24 -38.02
C GLN A 391 -95.44 8.89 -39.50
N LEU A 392 -94.36 8.45 -40.15
CA LEU A 392 -94.43 7.94 -41.52
C LEU A 392 -95.35 6.71 -41.60
N GLY A 393 -95.32 5.85 -40.59
CA GLY A 393 -96.24 4.73 -40.47
C GLY A 393 -97.71 5.16 -40.37
N THR A 394 -98.03 6.18 -39.57
CA THR A 394 -99.41 6.70 -39.45
C THR A 394 -99.87 7.37 -40.74
N LEU A 395 -99.04 8.25 -41.33
CA LEU A 395 -99.35 8.90 -42.60
C LEU A 395 -99.58 7.88 -43.72
N ARG A 396 -98.78 6.81 -43.78
CA ARG A 396 -99.00 5.72 -44.75
C ARG A 396 -100.32 4.98 -44.52
N ARG A 397 -100.74 4.77 -43.27
CA ARG A 397 -102.05 4.17 -42.97
C ARG A 397 -103.19 5.10 -43.35
N GLU A 398 -103.09 6.39 -43.03
CA GLU A 398 -104.07 7.41 -43.43
C GLU A 398 -104.20 7.47 -44.96
N GLN A 399 -103.06 7.51 -45.67
CA GLN A 399 -103.04 7.47 -47.12
C GLN A 399 -103.72 6.21 -47.67
N ALA A 400 -103.50 5.04 -47.06
CA ALA A 400 -104.17 3.79 -47.46
C ALA A 400 -105.68 3.81 -47.20
N VAL A 401 -106.14 4.45 -46.13
CA VAL A 401 -107.58 4.65 -45.87
C VAL A 401 -108.18 5.57 -46.93
N TYR A 402 -107.52 6.69 -47.24
CA TYR A 402 -107.99 7.60 -48.29
C TYR A 402 -108.01 6.93 -49.66
N SER A 403 -107.00 6.14 -50.02
CA SER A 403 -107.00 5.41 -51.29
C SER A 403 -108.16 4.43 -51.35
N THR A 404 -108.40 3.66 -50.28
CA THR A 404 -109.53 2.71 -50.20
C THR A 404 -110.89 3.42 -50.27
N ALA A 405 -111.03 4.61 -49.66
CA ALA A 405 -112.26 5.39 -49.71
C ALA A 405 -112.53 5.95 -51.12
N ILE A 406 -111.49 6.42 -51.83
CA ILE A 406 -111.60 6.86 -53.22
C ILE A 406 -111.94 5.68 -54.14
N ASP A 407 -111.32 4.52 -53.91
CA ASP A 407 -111.66 3.26 -54.60
C ASP A 407 -113.15 2.90 -54.43
N ALA A 408 -113.67 2.96 -53.20
CA ALA A 408 -115.07 2.67 -52.90
C ALA A 408 -116.02 3.70 -53.54
N LEU A 409 -115.66 5.00 -53.53
CA LEU A 409 -116.43 6.06 -54.17
C LEU A 409 -116.50 5.87 -55.68
N ALA A 410 -115.38 5.49 -56.32
CA ALA A 410 -115.33 5.15 -57.74
C ALA A 410 -116.22 3.94 -58.06
N GLN A 411 -116.20 2.90 -57.20
CA GLN A 411 -117.06 1.73 -57.37
C GLN A 411 -118.55 2.06 -57.25
N LEU A 412 -118.94 2.93 -56.31
CA LEU A 412 -120.33 3.32 -56.10
C LEU A 412 -120.92 4.08 -57.29
N ASN A 413 -120.14 5.03 -57.83
CA ASN A 413 -120.61 5.89 -58.93
C ASN A 413 -120.40 5.27 -60.31
N GLY A 414 -119.60 4.20 -60.41
CA GLY A 414 -119.21 3.61 -61.70
C GLY A 414 -118.14 4.43 -62.45
N ASP A 415 -117.49 5.37 -61.77
CA ASP A 415 -116.52 6.29 -62.35
C ASP A 415 -115.15 5.63 -62.54
N ALA A 416 -114.43 6.03 -63.59
CA ALA A 416 -113.11 5.47 -63.90
C ALA A 416 -111.98 6.12 -63.06
N GLY A 417 -112.19 7.31 -62.51
CA GLY A 417 -111.24 7.99 -61.62
C GLY A 417 -111.66 9.41 -61.26
N TYR A 418 -110.80 10.09 -60.51
CA TYR A 418 -111.03 11.45 -60.01
C TYR A 418 -109.77 12.31 -60.08
N VAL A 419 -109.95 13.61 -60.26
CA VAL A 419 -108.87 14.60 -60.12
C VAL A 419 -108.55 14.81 -58.64
N LEU A 420 -107.31 14.49 -58.23
CA LEU A 420 -106.83 14.65 -56.85
C LEU A 420 -106.08 15.96 -56.62
N GLU A 421 -105.55 16.58 -57.67
CA GLU A 421 -104.89 17.88 -57.60
C GLU A 421 -105.05 18.59 -58.95
N ALA A 422 -105.41 19.87 -58.93
CA ALA A 422 -105.55 20.68 -60.13
C ALA A 422 -104.85 22.03 -59.96
N ASN A 423 -103.63 22.11 -60.47
CA ASN A 423 -102.85 23.35 -60.55
C ASN A 423 -102.66 23.76 -62.02
N ALA A 424 -102.35 25.04 -62.27
CA ALA A 424 -102.21 25.57 -63.63
C ALA A 424 -101.23 24.81 -64.53
N ASN A 425 -100.23 24.13 -63.95
CA ASN A 425 -99.16 23.43 -64.69
C ASN A 425 -99.15 21.91 -64.53
N SER A 426 -100.00 21.34 -63.67
CA SER A 426 -100.05 19.89 -63.46
C SER A 426 -101.37 19.48 -62.84
N ILE A 427 -102.00 18.46 -63.43
CA ILE A 427 -103.20 17.85 -62.87
C ILE A 427 -102.82 16.44 -62.46
N LYS A 428 -103.04 16.08 -61.20
CA LYS A 428 -102.87 14.71 -60.73
C LYS A 428 -104.22 14.04 -60.65
N VAL A 429 -104.31 12.89 -61.28
CA VAL A 429 -105.51 12.08 -61.41
C VAL A 429 -105.25 10.74 -60.75
N TRP A 430 -106.22 10.28 -60.00
CA TRP A 430 -106.29 8.90 -59.57
C TRP A 430 -107.27 8.17 -60.46
N LEU A 431 -106.85 7.01 -60.96
CA LEU A 431 -107.69 6.11 -61.73
C LEU A 431 -107.84 4.81 -60.96
N ARG A 432 -109.04 4.22 -61.02
CA ARG A 432 -109.26 2.86 -60.53
C ARG A 432 -108.34 1.90 -61.30
N PRO A 433 -107.75 0.88 -60.67
CA PRO A 433 -106.99 -0.14 -61.38
C PRO A 433 -107.89 -0.85 -62.39
N ILE A 434 -107.71 -0.54 -63.68
CA ILE A 434 -108.36 -1.22 -64.80
C ILE A 434 -107.52 -2.47 -65.09
N SER A 435 -108.17 -3.63 -65.21
CA SER A 435 -107.48 -4.91 -65.40
C SER A 435 -106.68 -4.92 -66.72
N ALA A 436 -105.38 -5.16 -66.60
CA ALA A 436 -104.39 -5.57 -67.59
C ALA A 436 -104.05 -4.66 -68.81
N SER A 437 -102.77 -4.26 -68.83
CA SER A 437 -101.88 -4.10 -70.00
C SER A 437 -101.77 -2.76 -70.75
N THR A 438 -102.70 -1.80 -70.60
CA THR A 438 -102.54 -0.51 -71.28
C THR A 438 -103.00 0.64 -70.40
N ALA A 439 -102.03 1.45 -69.95
CA ALA A 439 -102.34 2.74 -69.34
C ALA A 439 -103.11 3.56 -70.39
N PRO A 440 -104.29 4.09 -70.06
CA PRO A 440 -105.06 4.86 -71.00
C PRO A 440 -104.29 6.10 -71.44
N ALA A 441 -104.09 6.27 -72.74
CA ALA A 441 -103.36 7.42 -73.27
C ALA A 441 -104.16 8.71 -73.08
N ASP A 442 -105.50 8.62 -73.23
CA ASP A 442 -106.43 9.75 -73.22
C ASP A 442 -107.63 9.52 -72.30
N ALA A 443 -108.04 10.60 -71.64
CA ALA A 443 -109.21 10.63 -70.77
C ALA A 443 -109.94 11.97 -70.87
N TRP A 444 -111.18 11.99 -70.44
CA TRP A 444 -111.98 13.19 -70.30
C TRP A 444 -112.18 13.51 -68.83
N ILE A 445 -111.99 14.78 -68.48
CA ILE A 445 -112.38 15.31 -67.17
C ILE A 445 -113.77 15.91 -67.33
N VAL A 446 -114.72 15.43 -66.53
CA VAL A 446 -116.14 15.74 -66.62
C VAL A 446 -116.63 16.24 -65.26
N ARG A 447 -117.51 17.25 -65.28
CA ARG A 447 -118.22 17.75 -64.10
C ARG A 447 -119.73 17.73 -64.38
N GLY A 448 -120.46 16.84 -63.71
CA GLY A 448 -121.86 16.56 -64.04
C GLY A 448 -121.97 15.95 -65.44
N GLU A 449 -122.76 16.56 -66.33
CA GLU A 449 -122.90 16.12 -67.73
C GLU A 449 -121.98 16.87 -68.70
N LYS A 450 -121.14 17.80 -68.19
CA LYS A 450 -120.30 18.68 -69.01
C LYS A 450 -118.85 18.20 -69.03
N THR A 451 -118.32 17.93 -70.23
CA THR A 451 -116.88 17.73 -70.43
C THR A 451 -116.16 19.05 -70.20
N ILE A 452 -115.17 19.05 -69.31
CA ILE A 452 -114.35 20.21 -68.94
C ILE A 452 -113.06 20.23 -69.76
N ALA A 453 -112.39 19.09 -69.89
CA ALA A 453 -111.16 18.99 -70.68
C ALA A 453 -110.92 17.56 -71.18
N THR A 454 -110.30 17.45 -72.34
CA THR A 454 -109.66 16.22 -72.81
C THR A 454 -108.20 16.25 -72.40
N VAL A 455 -107.73 15.22 -71.71
CA VAL A 455 -106.39 15.15 -71.13
C VAL A 455 -105.65 13.89 -71.59
N SER A 456 -104.34 14.00 -71.79
CA SER A 456 -103.47 12.83 -71.93
C SER A 456 -102.89 12.44 -70.58
N LEU A 457 -102.90 11.15 -70.28
CA LEU A 457 -102.45 10.63 -68.99
C LEU A 457 -101.07 9.98 -69.10
N ARG A 458 -100.22 10.26 -68.11
CA ARG A 458 -98.90 9.63 -67.94
C ARG A 458 -98.81 9.01 -66.54
N PRO A 459 -98.46 7.72 -66.41
CA PRO A 459 -98.33 7.10 -65.09
C PRO A 459 -97.16 7.68 -64.30
N GLU A 460 -97.40 7.99 -63.03
CA GLU A 460 -96.43 8.49 -62.06
C GLU A 460 -96.65 7.77 -60.71
N GLY A 461 -96.14 6.54 -60.64
CA GLY A 461 -96.37 5.65 -59.48
C GLY A 461 -97.84 5.17 -59.42
N PRO A 462 -98.53 5.29 -58.27
CA PRO A 462 -99.94 4.90 -58.13
C PRO A 462 -100.92 5.95 -58.68
N LEU A 463 -100.43 7.07 -59.20
CA LEU A 463 -101.23 8.18 -59.75
C LEU A 463 -100.89 8.39 -61.23
N TYR A 464 -101.70 9.22 -61.89
CA TYR A 464 -101.48 9.67 -63.25
C TYR A 464 -101.33 11.19 -63.27
N THR A 465 -100.35 11.67 -64.00
CA THR A 465 -100.24 13.09 -64.31
C THR A 465 -100.94 13.35 -65.64
N ALA A 466 -101.98 14.19 -65.60
CA ALA A 466 -102.80 14.57 -66.72
C ALA A 466 -102.31 15.90 -67.31
N THR A 467 -102.15 15.93 -68.64
CA THR A 467 -101.83 17.14 -69.41
C THR A 467 -103.01 17.47 -70.31
N ILE A 468 -103.50 18.72 -70.26
CA ILE A 468 -104.66 19.15 -71.05
C ILE A 468 -104.28 19.15 -72.54
N LYS A 469 -105.00 18.37 -73.34
CA LYS A 469 -104.94 18.37 -74.81
C LYS A 469 -105.89 19.41 -75.39
N GLU A 470 -107.11 19.47 -74.86
CA GLU A 470 -108.16 20.37 -75.34
C GLU A 470 -109.06 20.79 -74.18
N ALA A 471 -109.26 22.09 -73.99
CA ALA A 471 -110.13 22.64 -72.95
C ALA A 471 -111.52 22.96 -73.53
N SER A 472 -112.56 22.48 -72.88
CA SER A 472 -113.96 22.71 -73.26
C SER A 472 -114.44 24.03 -72.63
N GLY A 473 -113.92 25.15 -73.14
CA GLY A 473 -114.25 26.51 -72.68
C GLY A 473 -113.28 27.11 -71.65
N THR A 474 -113.77 28.02 -70.81
CA THR A 474 -112.97 28.77 -69.81
C THR A 474 -112.88 28.09 -68.44
N GLU A 475 -113.50 26.92 -68.26
CA GLU A 475 -113.50 26.21 -66.99
C GLU A 475 -112.26 25.33 -66.87
N MET A 476 -111.55 25.45 -65.74
CA MET A 476 -110.42 24.57 -65.40
C MET A 476 -110.91 23.35 -64.62
N PRO A 477 -110.23 22.19 -64.78
CA PRO A 477 -110.38 21.04 -63.89
C PRO A 477 -110.26 21.44 -62.42
N ARG A 478 -111.11 20.86 -61.56
CA ARG A 478 -111.12 21.07 -60.12
C ARG A 478 -110.99 19.73 -59.40
N LEU A 479 -110.68 19.81 -58.10
CA LEU A 479 -110.67 18.67 -57.20
C LEU A 479 -111.98 17.89 -57.29
N PHE A 480 -111.87 16.57 -57.42
CA PHE A 480 -112.98 15.61 -57.54
C PHE A 480 -113.83 15.70 -58.81
N ASP A 481 -113.36 16.39 -59.86
CA ASP A 481 -113.96 16.19 -61.18
C ASP A 481 -113.72 14.74 -61.63
N VAL A 482 -114.73 14.16 -62.28
CA VAL A 482 -114.74 12.75 -62.69
C VAL A 482 -113.84 12.58 -63.90
N VAL A 483 -112.98 11.58 -63.87
CA VAL A 483 -112.17 11.21 -65.02
C VAL A 483 -112.78 9.98 -65.67
N VAL A 484 -113.20 10.16 -66.91
CA VAL A 484 -113.74 9.10 -67.77
C VAL A 484 -112.65 8.71 -68.74
N VAL A 485 -112.26 7.46 -68.67
CA VAL A 485 -111.19 6.92 -69.51
C VAL A 485 -111.77 6.32 -70.77
N ARG A 486 -111.13 6.59 -71.91
CA ARG A 486 -111.40 5.86 -73.15
C ARG A 486 -110.63 4.54 -73.11
N ILE A 487 -111.36 3.43 -73.00
CA ILE A 487 -110.79 2.10 -73.23
C ILE A 487 -110.96 1.84 -74.71
N ASP A 488 -109.87 1.92 -75.48
CA ASP A 488 -109.90 1.42 -76.85
C ASP A 488 -110.01 -0.10 -76.77
N ASP A 489 -111.21 -0.62 -77.04
CA ASP A 489 -111.53 -2.04 -77.09
C ASP A 489 -110.97 -2.61 -78.42
N THR A 490 -109.65 -2.56 -78.59
CA THR A 490 -108.95 -3.29 -79.66
C THR A 490 -108.67 -4.72 -79.21
N ASP A 491 -109.72 -5.49 -78.95
CA ASP A 491 -109.65 -6.94 -78.98
C ASP A 491 -111.01 -7.56 -79.37
N GLN A 492 -111.42 -7.29 -80.62
CA GLN A 492 -112.39 -8.14 -81.33
C GLN A 492 -111.95 -8.34 -82.77
N GLY A 493 -111.43 -9.54 -83.09
CA GLY A 493 -111.30 -9.95 -84.49
C GLY A 493 -110.43 -11.17 -84.80
N GLY A 494 -110.92 -12.37 -84.48
CA GLY A 494 -110.87 -13.48 -85.45
C GLY A 494 -109.93 -14.66 -85.19
N GLY A 495 -110.50 -15.75 -84.67
CA GLY A 495 -109.94 -17.08 -84.86
C GLY A 495 -110.19 -17.62 -86.29
N LYS A 496 -109.16 -18.26 -86.87
CA LYS A 496 -109.18 -19.59 -87.55
C LYS A 496 -108.00 -19.74 -88.53
N LYS A 497 -106.94 -20.41 -88.09
CA LYS A 497 -106.50 -21.71 -88.63
C LYS A 497 -105.58 -22.39 -87.62
#